data_AF-A0A961L875-F1
#
_entry.id   AF-A0A961L875-F1
#
_cell.length_a   1.000
_cell.length_b   1.000
_cell.length_c   1.000
_cell.angle_alpha   90.00
_cell.angle_beta   90.00
_cell.angle_gamma   90.00
#
_symmetry.space_group_name_H-M   'P 1'
#
loop_
_entity.id
_entity.type
_entity.pdbx_description
1 polymer ?
#
loop_
_entity_poly.entity_id
_entity_poly.type
_entity_poly.pdbx_seq_one_letter_code
_entity_poly.pdbx_strand_id
1 'polypeptide(L)' 'QYGDPGFKQIMADLANATDPEKRLELLQAAQKKIADDYVNAYLFQLARTGVANAKLKGIWPNSPTQANDMTGVYWEE' A
#
# COMPACT_ATOMS: atom_id res chain seq x y z
N GLN A 1 1.73 6.94 19.23
CA GLN A 1 2.32 7.01 17.86
C GLN A 1 3.82 7.16 17.97
N TYR A 2 4.56 6.65 16.98
CA TYR A 2 6.02 6.82 16.91
C TYR A 2 6.39 8.30 16.80
N GLY A 3 7.23 8.78 17.72
CA GLY A 3 7.41 10.22 18.01
C GLY A 3 8.69 10.86 17.48
N ASP A 4 9.53 10.09 16.77
CA ASP A 4 10.86 10.54 16.30
C ASP A 4 10.76 11.79 15.42
N PRO A 5 11.45 12.89 15.78
CA PRO A 5 11.40 14.14 15.02
C PRO A 5 11.90 13.99 13.58
N GLY A 6 12.93 13.17 13.35
CA GLY A 6 13.48 12.91 12.02
C GLY A 6 12.46 12.22 11.12
N PHE A 7 11.78 11.20 11.62
CA PHE A 7 10.70 10.52 10.91
C PHE A 7 9.55 11.47 10.59
N LYS A 8 9.13 12.32 11.55
CA LYS A 8 8.09 13.33 11.31
C LYS A 8 8.49 14.32 10.21
N GLN A 9 9.75 14.74 10.16
CA GLN A 9 10.25 15.61 9.10
C GLN A 9 10.20 14.93 7.74
N ILE A 10 10.65 13.68 7.63
CA ILE A 10 10.57 12.90 6.38
C ILE A 10 9.12 12.83 5.87
N MET A 11 8.16 12.59 6.76
CA MET A 11 6.74 12.53 6.39
C MET A 11 6.19 13.89 5.94
N ALA A 12 6.62 14.99 6.57
CA ALA A 12 6.25 16.34 6.17
C ALA A 12 6.82 16.70 4.78
N ASP A 13 8.08 16.37 4.53
CA ASP A 13 8.73 16.59 3.23
C ASP A 13 8.05 15.76 2.14
N LEU A 14 7.73 14.49 2.44
CA LEU A 14 7.00 13.60 1.54
C LEU A 14 5.60 14.14 1.19
N ALA A 15 4.90 14.78 2.14
CA ALA A 15 3.59 15.36 1.87
C ALA A 15 3.66 16.54 0.86
N ASN A 16 4.79 17.26 0.83
CA ASN A 16 4.99 18.43 -0.03
C ASN A 16 5.71 18.12 -1.35
N ALA A 17 6.44 17.00 -1.45
CA ALA A 17 7.17 16.64 -2.66
C ALA A 17 6.22 16.32 -3.83
N THR A 18 6.41 16.96 -4.98
CA THR A 18 5.65 16.70 -6.22
C THR A 18 6.45 15.88 -7.24
N ASP A 19 7.78 15.96 -7.18
CA ASP A 19 8.68 15.20 -8.04
C ASP A 19 8.62 13.68 -7.71
N PRO A 20 8.36 12.80 -8.70
CA PRO A 20 8.22 11.36 -8.44
C PRO A 20 9.47 10.69 -7.88
N GLU A 21 10.66 11.06 -8.34
CA GLU A 21 11.92 10.47 -7.88
C GLU A 21 12.18 10.87 -6.42
N LYS A 22 11.96 12.15 -6.09
CA LYS A 22 12.09 12.63 -4.72
C LYS A 22 11.08 12.00 -3.77
N ARG A 23 9.84 11.80 -4.21
CA ARG A 23 8.82 11.09 -3.42
C ARG A 23 9.24 9.65 -3.15
N LEU A 24 9.82 8.96 -4.13
CA LEU A 24 10.31 7.59 -3.97
C LEU A 24 11.45 7.52 -2.95
N GLU A 25 12.42 8.42 -3.04
CA GLU A 25 13.55 8.52 -2.10
C GLU A 25 13.05 8.71 -0.65
N LEU A 26 12.13 9.66 -0.44
CA LEU A 26 11.57 9.95 0.88
C LEU A 26 10.75 8.78 1.44
N LEU A 27 9.98 8.09 0.60
CA LEU A 27 9.25 6.87 0.99
C LEU A 27 10.20 5.76 1.45
N GLN A 28 11.30 5.52 0.71
CA GLN A 28 12.31 4.53 1.08
C GLN A 28 13.00 4.92 2.39
N ALA A 29 13.34 6.19 2.58
CA ALA A 29 13.93 6.70 3.81
C ALA A 29 13.00 6.50 5.01
N ALA A 30 11.70 6.79 4.86
CA ALA A 30 10.69 6.58 5.90
C ALA A 30 10.58 5.10 6.30
N GLN A 31 10.49 4.20 5.31
CA GLN A 31 10.42 2.76 5.53
C GLN A 31 11.68 2.22 6.20
N LYS A 32 12.86 2.68 5.77
CA LYS A 32 14.14 2.28 6.38
C LYS A 32 14.24 2.72 7.83
N LYS A 33 13.86 3.97 8.16
CA LYS A 33 13.92 4.50 9.53
C LYS A 33 13.12 3.62 10.49
N ILE A 34 11.84 3.36 10.19
CA ILE A 34 10.99 2.54 11.08
C ILE A 34 11.40 1.07 11.16
N ALA A 35 12.06 0.55 10.12
CA ALA A 35 12.64 -0.78 10.16
C ALA A 35 13.89 -0.83 11.06
N ASP A 36 14.80 0.14 10.90
CA ASP A 36 16.04 0.26 11.69
C ASP A 36 15.74 0.56 13.18
N ASP A 37 14.64 1.26 13.47
CA ASP A 37 14.20 1.56 14.84
C ASP A 37 13.35 0.45 15.48
N TYR A 38 13.02 -0.61 14.73
CA TYR A 38 12.21 -1.76 15.19
C TYR A 38 10.86 -1.39 15.84
N VAL A 39 10.24 -0.29 15.39
CA VAL A 39 8.98 0.21 15.99
C VAL A 39 7.76 -0.61 15.56
N ASN A 40 7.91 -1.44 14.52
CA ASN A 40 6.92 -2.42 14.07
C ASN A 40 7.63 -3.76 13.77
N ALA A 41 6.95 -4.86 14.05
CA ALA A 41 7.36 -6.20 13.61
C ALA A 41 6.59 -6.59 12.34
N TYR A 42 7.28 -6.66 11.21
CA TYR A 42 6.69 -7.08 9.92
C TYR A 42 6.77 -8.60 9.79
N LEU A 43 5.61 -9.26 9.77
CA LEU A 43 5.55 -10.74 9.69
C LEU A 43 5.30 -11.23 8.26
N PHE A 44 4.20 -10.79 7.67
CA PHE A 44 3.79 -11.15 6.31
C PHE A 44 2.72 -10.16 5.83
N GLN A 45 2.50 -10.13 4.51
CA GLN A 45 1.32 -9.53 3.91
C GLN A 45 0.36 -10.66 3.52
N LEU A 46 -0.88 -10.62 4.01
CA LEU A 46 -1.88 -11.63 3.67
C LEU A 46 -2.10 -11.67 2.16
N ALA A 47 -1.96 -12.86 1.58
CA ALA A 47 -2.31 -13.08 0.19
C ALA A 47 -3.81 -12.81 -0.01
N ARG A 48 -4.17 -12.14 -1.11
CA ARG A 48 -5.58 -12.01 -1.50
C ARG A 48 -6.05 -13.34 -2.08
N THR A 49 -6.57 -14.20 -1.22
CA THR A 49 -7.18 -15.47 -1.63
C THR A 49 -8.66 -15.28 -1.93
N GLY A 50 -9.12 -15.74 -3.09
CA GLY A 50 -10.53 -15.71 -3.45
C GLY A 50 -10.86 -16.77 -4.49
N VAL A 51 -12.10 -17.26 -4.48
CA VAL A 51 -12.66 -18.14 -5.50
C VAL A 51 -13.77 -17.36 -6.21
N ALA A 52 -13.67 -17.26 -7.52
CA ALA A 52 -14.69 -16.64 -8.35
C ALA A 52 -15.22 -17.65 -9.37
N ASN A 53 -16.50 -17.52 -9.73
CA ASN A 53 -17.06 -18.30 -10.82
C ASN A 53 -16.36 -17.94 -12.13
N ALA A 54 -16.03 -18.94 -12.97
CA ALA A 54 -15.32 -18.71 -14.24
C ALA A 54 -16.07 -17.80 -15.22
N LYS A 55 -17.40 -17.71 -15.07
CA LYS A 55 -18.29 -16.84 -15.86
C LYS A 55 -18.36 -15.40 -15.34
N LEU A 56 -17.81 -15.10 -14.15
CA LEU A 56 -17.72 -13.73 -13.65
C LEU A 56 -16.50 -13.03 -14.24
N LYS A 57 -16.72 -11.91 -14.91
CA LYS A 57 -15.68 -11.03 -15.49
C LYS A 57 -15.65 -9.69 -14.77
N GLY A 58 -14.55 -8.96 -14.95
CA GLY A 58 -14.38 -7.61 -14.38
C GLY A 58 -13.95 -7.56 -12.91
N ILE A 59 -13.74 -8.71 -12.25
CA ILE A 59 -13.14 -8.75 -10.91
C ILE A 59 -11.66 -8.36 -11.03
N TRP A 60 -11.26 -7.34 -10.25
CA TRP A 60 -9.88 -6.88 -10.25
C TRP A 60 -8.95 -7.93 -9.64
N PRO A 61 -7.88 -8.37 -10.35
CA PRO A 61 -6.90 -9.29 -9.78
C PRO A 61 -6.19 -8.69 -8.54
N ASN A 62 -5.71 -7.45 -8.67
CA ASN A 62 -4.91 -6.75 -7.64
C ASN A 62 -5.60 -5.44 -7.23
N SER A 63 -6.67 -5.53 -6.43
CA SER A 63 -7.34 -4.33 -5.88
C SER A 63 -6.40 -3.58 -4.93
N PRO A 64 -6.30 -2.24 -5.03
CA PRO A 64 -5.48 -1.43 -4.13
C PRO A 64 -6.07 -1.32 -2.72
N THR A 65 -7.32 -1.72 -2.53
CA THR A 65 -8.04 -1.67 -1.25
C THR A 65 -8.51 -3.07 -0.86
N GLN A 66 -8.72 -3.29 0.44
CA GLN A 66 -9.21 -4.55 0.98
C GLN A 66 -10.74 -4.67 0.80
N ALA A 67 -11.19 -4.60 -0.45
CA ALA A 67 -12.59 -4.70 -0.86
C ALA A 67 -12.70 -5.47 -2.19
N ASN A 68 -13.86 -6.06 -2.42
CA ASN A 68 -14.23 -6.60 -3.72
C ASN A 68 -14.99 -5.51 -4.47
N ASP A 69 -14.28 -4.80 -5.35
CA ASP A 69 -14.93 -3.84 -6.25
C ASP A 69 -15.80 -4.59 -7.26
N MET A 70 -17.11 -4.32 -7.21
CA MET A 70 -18.12 -4.93 -8.06
C MET A 70 -18.59 -4.00 -9.19
N THR A 71 -18.07 -2.77 -9.26
CA THR A 71 -18.57 -1.71 -10.16
C THR A 71 -18.46 -2.08 -11.63
N GLY A 72 -17.44 -2.86 -12.01
CA GLY A 72 -17.23 -3.36 -13.37
C GLY A 72 -17.52 -4.86 -13.54
N VAL A 73 -18.13 -5.51 -12.54
CA VAL A 73 -18.32 -6.97 -12.54
C VAL A 73 -19.60 -7.34 -13.29
N TYR A 74 -19.51 -8.33 -14.17
CA TYR A 74 -20.64 -8.84 -14.94
C TYR A 74 -20.53 -10.35 -15.21
N TRP A 75 -21.64 -10.95 -15.61
CA TRP A 75 -21.71 -12.34 -16.06
C TRP A 75 -21.53 -12.42 -17.57
N GLU A 76 -20.61 -13.28 -18.00
CA GLU A 76 -20.50 -13.74 -19.39
C GLU A 76 -21.27 -15.08 -19.53
N GLU A 77 -21.93 -15.30 -20.67
CA GLU A 77 -22.73 -16.52 -20.92
C GLU A 77 -21.88 -17.80 -20.99
#